data_AF-A0A9K3NGE0-F1
#
_entry.id   AF-A0A9K3NGE0-F1
#
_cell.length_a   1.000
_cell.length_b   1.000
_cell.length_c   1.000
_cell.angle_alpha   90.00
_cell.angle_beta   90.00
_cell.angle_gamma   90.00
#
_symmetry.space_group_name_H-M   'P 1'
#
loop_
_entity.id
_entity.type
_entity.pdbx_description
1 polymer ?
#
loop_
_entity_poly.entity_id
_entity_poly.type
_entity_poly.pdbx_seq_one_letter_code
_entity_poly.pdbx_strand_id
1 'polypeptide(L)'
;MYVCMYVCMYVCMYVCMYVCMYVCMYVCMYVCMYVCMYVCMYVCMYVCMYVCMYVCMYVCMYVCMYVCMYVCMYVCMYVCMYVCMYVCMYVCMYVCMYVCMYVCMYVCMYVCMYVCMYIERGDGSVENSLELKASKNLV
;
A
#
# COMPACT_ATOMS: atom_id res chain seq x y z
N MET A 1 -63.98 -11.22 75.47
CA MET A 1 -62.69 -11.85 75.13
C MET A 1 -62.68 -12.49 73.74
N TYR A 2 -63.64 -13.36 73.40
CA TYR A 2 -63.70 -14.03 72.08
C TYR A 2 -63.79 -13.06 70.89
N VAL A 3 -64.61 -12.01 70.98
CA VAL A 3 -64.75 -11.01 69.90
C VAL A 3 -63.44 -10.27 69.65
N CYS A 4 -62.73 -9.85 70.70
CA CYS A 4 -61.43 -9.17 70.55
C CYS A 4 -60.37 -10.07 69.91
N MET A 5 -60.30 -11.35 70.31
CA MET A 5 -59.38 -12.33 69.72
C MET A 5 -59.68 -12.56 68.23
N TYR A 6 -60.96 -12.66 67.86
CA TYR A 6 -61.37 -12.87 66.48
C TYR A 6 -61.05 -11.67 65.59
N VAL A 7 -61.33 -10.45 66.08
CA VAL A 7 -61.02 -9.21 65.36
C VAL A 7 -59.51 -9.02 65.21
N CYS A 8 -58.72 -9.24 66.27
CA CYS A 8 -57.26 -9.17 66.18
C CYS A 8 -56.69 -10.18 65.18
N MET A 9 -57.14 -11.44 65.21
CA MET A 9 -56.69 -12.46 64.25
C MET A 9 -57.06 -12.10 62.81
N TYR A 10 -58.28 -11.61 62.59
CA TYR A 10 -58.74 -11.25 61.25
C TYR A 10 -57.97 -10.04 60.69
N VAL A 11 -57.77 -9.01 61.50
CA VAL A 11 -57.01 -7.81 61.11
C VAL A 11 -55.54 -8.17 60.88
N CYS A 12 -54.89 -8.93 61.77
CA CYS A 12 -53.51 -9.37 61.57
C CYS A 12 -53.35 -10.20 60.30
N MET A 13 -54.24 -11.16 60.04
CA MET A 13 -54.19 -11.98 58.83
C MET A 13 -54.39 -11.14 57.57
N TYR A 14 -55.37 -10.24 57.57
CA TYR A 14 -55.66 -9.41 56.41
C TYR A 14 -54.52 -8.42 56.12
N VAL A 15 -53.99 -7.76 57.15
CA VAL A 15 -52.87 -6.81 57.02
C VAL A 15 -51.60 -7.54 56.60
N CYS A 16 -51.25 -8.67 57.23
CA CYS A 16 -50.08 -9.45 56.83
C CYS A 16 -50.20 -9.94 55.39
N MET A 17 -51.34 -10.50 55.00
CA MET A 17 -51.54 -11.00 53.62
C MET A 17 -51.48 -9.85 52.61
N TYR A 18 -52.15 -8.73 52.88
CA TYR A 18 -52.19 -7.61 51.96
C TYR A 18 -50.81 -6.95 51.83
N VAL A 19 -50.13 -6.71 52.95
CA VAL A 19 -48.78 -6.11 52.95
C VAL A 19 -47.77 -7.05 52.32
N CYS A 20 -47.75 -8.34 52.67
CA CYS A 20 -46.82 -9.29 52.05
C CYS A 20 -47.07 -9.42 50.54
N MET A 21 -48.33 -9.57 50.11
CA MET A 21 -48.63 -9.70 48.68
C MET A 21 -48.31 -8.42 47.92
N TYR A 22 -48.71 -7.26 48.45
CA TYR A 22 -48.50 -6.00 47.75
C TYR A 22 -47.02 -5.61 47.72
N VAL A 23 -46.31 -5.72 48.84
CA VAL A 23 -44.88 -5.40 48.91
C VAL A 23 -44.06 -6.41 48.09
N CYS A 24 -44.28 -7.71 48.23
CA CYS A 24 -43.54 -8.69 47.43
C CYS A 24 -43.82 -8.52 45.93
N MET A 25 -45.08 -8.37 45.52
CA MET A 25 -45.40 -8.20 44.10
C MET A 25 -44.85 -6.89 43.56
N TYR A 26 -45.01 -5.78 44.27
CA TYR A 26 -44.58 -4.47 43.79
C TYR A 26 -43.05 -4.37 43.78
N VAL A 27 -42.37 -4.82 44.83
CA VAL A 27 -40.90 -4.80 44.90
C VAL A 27 -40.32 -5.79 43.89
N CYS A 28 -40.80 -7.03 43.80
CA CYS A 28 -40.27 -7.98 42.82
C CYS A 28 -40.51 -7.48 41.39
N MET A 29 -41.72 -7.02 41.05
CA MET A 29 -42.01 -6.54 39.70
C MET A 29 -41.21 -5.28 39.38
N TYR A 30 -41.16 -4.29 40.28
CA TYR A 30 -40.47 -3.04 40.02
C TYR A 30 -38.95 -3.24 39.98
N VAL A 31 -38.38 -3.97 40.93
CA VAL A 31 -36.93 -4.23 40.96
C VAL A 31 -36.53 -5.13 39.80
N CYS A 32 -37.23 -6.23 39.53
CA CYS A 32 -36.88 -7.09 38.40
C CYS A 32 -37.03 -6.35 37.07
N MET A 33 -38.14 -5.64 36.84
CA MET A 33 -38.34 -4.92 35.58
C MET A 33 -37.33 -3.78 35.42
N TYR A 34 -37.11 -2.97 36.46
CA TYR A 34 -36.22 -1.83 36.36
C TYR A 34 -34.76 -2.27 36.26
N VAL A 35 -34.32 -3.24 37.07
CA VAL A 35 -32.94 -3.76 37.01
C VAL A 35 -32.72 -4.50 35.71
N CYS A 36 -33.61 -5.42 35.29
CA CYS A 36 -33.42 -6.13 34.04
C CYS A 36 -33.43 -5.17 32.85
N MET A 37 -34.40 -4.26 32.76
CA MET A 37 -34.45 -3.32 31.64
C MET A 37 -33.27 -2.37 31.64
N TYR A 38 -32.89 -1.80 32.79
CA TYR A 38 -31.78 -0.85 32.84
C TYR A 38 -30.45 -1.53 32.59
N VAL A 39 -30.20 -2.70 33.21
CA VAL A 39 -28.96 -3.45 32.99
C VAL A 39 -28.90 -3.98 31.57
N CYS A 40 -29.96 -4.60 31.04
CA CYS A 40 -29.95 -5.07 29.65
C CYS A 40 -29.76 -3.91 28.67
N MET A 41 -30.50 -2.82 28.81
CA MET A 41 -30.38 -1.69 27.89
C MET A 41 -29.01 -1.02 28.00
N TYR A 42 -28.52 -0.76 29.21
CA TYR A 42 -27.24 -0.08 29.40
C TYR A 42 -26.07 -0.97 28.98
N VAL A 43 -26.06 -2.25 29.38
CA VAL A 43 -24.99 -3.18 28.99
C VAL A 43 -25.04 -3.44 27.50
N CYS A 44 -26.20 -3.74 26.91
CA CYS A 44 -26.29 -3.97 25.46
C CYS A 44 -25.89 -2.71 24.69
N MET A 45 -26.43 -1.54 25.01
CA MET A 45 -26.10 -0.31 24.30
C MET A 45 -24.63 0.05 24.46
N TYR A 46 -24.08 -0.01 25.67
CA TYR A 46 -22.70 0.37 25.92
C TYR A 46 -21.72 -0.63 25.29
N VAL A 47 -21.95 -1.93 25.46
CA VAL A 47 -21.10 -2.97 24.88
C VAL A 47 -21.22 -2.96 23.36
N CYS A 48 -22.42 -2.93 22.79
CA CYS A 48 -22.58 -2.88 21.34
C CYS A 48 -21.96 -1.60 20.76
N MET A 49 -22.26 -0.42 21.31
CA MET A 49 -21.70 0.82 20.78
C MET A 49 -20.20 0.87 20.94
N TYR A 50 -19.66 0.51 22.11
CA TYR A 50 -18.21 0.58 22.35
C TYR A 50 -17.45 -0.47 21.53
N VAL A 51 -17.93 -1.71 21.51
CA VAL A 51 -17.29 -2.78 20.71
C VAL A 51 -17.42 -2.48 19.23
N CYS A 52 -18.60 -2.11 18.72
CA CYS A 52 -18.76 -1.79 17.30
C CYS A 52 -17.91 -0.57 16.92
N MET A 53 -17.96 0.53 17.68
CA MET A 53 -17.17 1.72 17.37
C MET A 53 -15.67 1.44 17.45
N TYR A 54 -15.21 0.78 18.52
CA TYR A 54 -13.78 0.53 18.70
C TYR A 54 -13.27 -0.48 17.69
N VAL A 55 -13.97 -1.59 17.47
CA VAL A 55 -13.55 -2.61 16.49
C VAL A 55 -13.64 -2.04 15.08
N CYS A 56 -14.74 -1.39 14.68
CA CYS A 56 -14.84 -0.81 13.35
C CYS A 56 -13.79 0.28 13.14
N MET A 57 -13.63 1.24 14.05
CA MET A 57 -12.65 2.31 13.89
C MET A 57 -11.22 1.76 13.89
N TYR A 58 -10.87 0.89 14.83
CA TYR A 58 -9.51 0.38 14.95
C TYR A 58 -9.17 -0.54 13.79
N VAL A 59 -10.05 -1.48 13.43
CA VAL A 59 -9.82 -2.39 12.30
C VAL A 59 -9.81 -1.62 11.00
N CYS A 60 -10.78 -0.73 10.74
CA CYS A 60 -10.78 0.05 9.50
C CYS A 60 -9.56 0.96 9.41
N MET A 61 -9.23 1.73 10.47
CA MET A 61 -8.06 2.62 10.44
C MET A 61 -6.77 1.83 10.29
N TYR A 62 -6.58 0.76 11.05
CA TYR A 62 -5.35 -0.02 11.02
C TYR A 62 -5.21 -0.74 9.68
N VAL A 63 -6.26 -1.42 9.19
CA VAL A 63 -6.21 -2.12 7.90
C VAL A 63 -6.03 -1.12 6.77
N CYS A 64 -6.80 -0.02 6.73
CA CYS A 64 -6.65 0.97 5.66
C CYS A 64 -5.26 1.62 5.69
N MET A 65 -4.78 2.09 6.85
CA MET A 65 -3.47 2.72 6.94
C MET A 65 -2.34 1.74 6.60
N TYR A 66 -2.39 0.52 7.15
CA TYR A 66 -1.34 -0.46 6.94
C TYR A 66 -1.32 -0.95 5.50
N VAL A 67 -2.48 -1.30 4.93
CA VAL A 67 -2.59 -1.74 3.54
C VAL A 67 -2.22 -0.60 2.58
N CYS A 68 -2.75 0.62 2.77
CA CYS A 68 -2.39 1.74 1.91
C CYS A 68 -0.89 2.05 2.01
N MET A 69 -0.32 2.15 3.20
CA MET A 69 1.11 2.43 3.36
C MET A 69 1.98 1.33 2.78
N TYR A 70 1.69 0.06 3.07
CA TYR A 70 2.47 -1.05 2.52
C TYR A 70 2.35 -1.14 1.01
N VAL A 71 1.12 -1.11 0.47
CA VAL A 71 0.91 -1.24 -0.96
C VAL A 71 1.51 -0.02 -1.68
N CYS A 72 1.28 1.20 -1.22
CA CYS A 72 1.88 2.38 -1.84
C CYS A 72 3.41 2.35 -1.74
N MET A 73 3.99 2.09 -0.57
CA MET A 73 5.45 2.06 -0.43
C MET A 73 6.07 0.94 -1.25
N TYR A 74 5.49 -0.27 -1.22
CA TYR A 74 6.04 -1.42 -1.92
C TYR A 74 5.88 -1.26 -3.43
N VAL A 75 4.70 -0.86 -3.92
CA VAL A 75 4.47 -0.64 -5.35
C VAL A 75 5.31 0.53 -5.84
N CYS A 76 5.32 1.67 -5.15
CA CYS A 76 6.13 2.81 -5.57
C CYS A 76 7.63 2.48 -5.53
N MET A 77 8.15 1.90 -4.45
CA MET A 77 9.58 1.55 -4.38
C MET A 77 9.95 0.50 -5.42
N TYR A 78 9.16 -0.57 -5.54
CA TYR A 78 9.48 -1.66 -6.46
C TYR A 78 9.35 -1.20 -7.91
N VAL A 79 8.24 -0.55 -8.29
CA VAL A 79 8.06 -0.06 -9.66
C VAL A 79 9.08 1.03 -9.98
N CYS A 80 9.30 2.03 -9.12
CA CYS A 80 10.28 3.06 -9.40
C CYS A 80 11.70 2.49 -9.47
N MET A 81 12.12 1.65 -8.52
CA MET A 81 13.46 1.07 -8.56
C MET A 81 13.63 0.15 -9.75
N TYR A 82 12.68 -0.75 -10.02
CA TYR A 82 12.79 -1.71 -11.11
C TYR A 82 12.74 -0.99 -12.45
N VAL A 83 11.75 -0.11 -12.68
CA VAL A 83 11.65 0.63 -13.95
C VAL A 83 12.84 1.55 -14.14
N CYS A 84 13.24 2.34 -13.14
CA CYS A 84 14.40 3.23 -13.29
C CYS A 84 15.69 2.44 -13.50
N MET A 85 15.95 1.39 -12.72
CA MET A 85 17.17 0.59 -12.89
C MET A 85 17.16 -0.13 -14.22
N TYR A 86 16.07 -0.80 -14.58
CA TYR A 86 16.01 -1.60 -15.80
C TYR A 86 16.05 -0.70 -17.03
N VAL A 87 15.26 0.37 -17.09
CA VAL A 87 15.23 1.31 -18.21
C VAL A 87 16.55 2.06 -18.30
N CYS A 88 17.08 2.63 -17.21
CA CYS A 88 18.35 3.34 -17.27
C CYS A 88 19.49 2.39 -17.66
N MET A 89 19.59 1.20 -17.06
CA MET A 89 20.67 0.26 -17.40
C MET A 89 20.52 -0.25 -18.83
N TYR A 90 19.33 -0.67 -19.27
CA TYR A 90 19.14 -1.13 -20.64
C TYR A 90 19.38 0.00 -21.62
N VAL A 91 18.72 1.14 -21.47
CA VAL A 91 18.86 2.24 -22.43
C VAL A 91 20.29 2.75 -22.46
N CYS A 92 20.93 2.99 -21.32
CA CYS A 92 22.32 3.44 -21.31
C CYS A 92 23.26 2.39 -21.90
N MET A 93 23.14 1.11 -21.53
CA MET A 93 24.03 0.07 -22.06
C MET A 93 23.79 -0.17 -23.54
N TYR A 94 22.53 -0.29 -23.97
CA TYR A 94 22.20 -0.56 -25.38
C TYR A 94 22.57 0.64 -26.24
N VAL A 95 22.16 1.86 -25.87
CA VAL A 95 22.44 3.06 -26.66
C VAL A 95 23.95 3.33 -26.68
N CYS A 96 24.64 3.30 -25.55
CA CYS A 96 26.08 3.53 -25.54
C CYS A 96 26.82 2.45 -26.33
N MET A 97 26.51 1.16 -26.14
CA MET A 97 27.18 0.09 -26.88
C MET A 97 26.87 0.13 -28.37
N TYR A 98 25.59 0.25 -28.77
CA TYR A 98 25.23 0.29 -30.18
C TYR A 98 25.78 1.53 -30.85
N VAL A 99 25.56 2.72 -30.27
CA VAL A 99 26.00 3.98 -30.89
C VAL A 99 27.52 4.03 -30.94
N CYS A 100 28.24 3.70 -29.86
CA CYS A 100 29.70 3.70 -29.89
C CYS A 100 30.23 2.66 -30.89
N MET A 101 29.71 1.43 -30.89
CA MET A 101 30.19 0.41 -31.83
C MET A 101 29.86 0.77 -33.29
N TYR A 102 28.63 1.16 -33.60
CA TYR A 102 28.25 1.52 -34.97
C TYR A 102 29.00 2.75 -35.44
N VAL A 103 29.03 3.83 -34.65
CA VAL A 103 29.68 5.07 -35.05
C VAL A 103 31.18 4.85 -35.18
N CYS A 104 31.85 4.20 -34.21
CA CYS A 104 33.27 3.92 -34.33
C CYS A 104 33.57 3.03 -35.54
N MET A 105 32.82 1.95 -35.77
CA MET A 105 33.05 1.07 -36.93
C MET A 105 32.81 1.79 -38.25
N TYR A 106 31.69 2.52 -38.39
CA TYR A 106 31.39 3.25 -39.62
C TYR A 106 32.39 4.37 -39.89
N VAL A 107 32.71 5.18 -38.88
CA VAL A 107 33.65 6.30 -39.01
C VAL A 107 35.05 5.76 -39.31
N CYS A 108 35.53 4.75 -38.58
CA CYS A 108 36.83 4.15 -38.84
C CYS A 108 36.89 3.55 -40.26
N MET A 109 35.87 2.80 -40.69
CA MET A 109 35.83 2.24 -42.05
C MET A 109 35.80 3.33 -43.12
N TYR A 110 34.97 4.36 -42.97
CA TYR A 110 34.89 5.46 -43.94
C TYR A 110 36.19 6.26 -44.00
N VAL A 111 36.77 6.60 -42.84
CA VAL A 111 38.01 7.36 -42.77
C VAL A 111 39.16 6.54 -43.36
N CYS A 112 39.30 5.26 -42.99
CA CYS A 112 40.31 4.37 -43.57
C CYS A 112 40.15 4.25 -45.09
N MET A 113 38.94 4.02 -45.60
CA MET A 113 38.68 3.94 -47.04
C MET A 113 39.03 5.25 -47.77
N TYR A 114 38.62 6.40 -47.23
CA TYR A 114 38.93 7.70 -47.82
C TYR A 114 40.44 7.96 -47.82
N VAL A 115 41.12 7.72 -46.70
CA VAL A 115 42.57 7.92 -46.58
C VAL A 115 43.32 6.99 -47.54
N CYS A 116 42.96 5.70 -47.63
CA CYS A 116 43.56 4.77 -48.59
C CYS A 116 43.35 5.24 -50.04
N MET A 117 42.15 5.70 -50.40
CA MET A 117 41.88 6.21 -51.76
C MET A 117 42.65 7.50 -52.09
N TYR A 118 42.88 8.38 -51.11
CA TYR A 118 43.69 9.59 -51.31
C TYR A 118 45.19 9.26 -51.41
N ILE A 119 45.68 8.29 -50.63
CA ILE A 119 47.07 7.84 -50.69
C ILE A 119 47.35 7.14 -52.02
N GLU A 120 46.50 6.21 -52.48
CA GLU A 120 46.67 5.56 -53.79
C GLU A 120 46.64 6.56 -54.96
N ARG A 121 45.79 7.60 -54.88
CA ARG A 121 45.81 8.71 -55.86
C ARG A 121 47.07 9.58 -55.76
N GLY A 122 47.63 9.73 -54.55
CA GLY A 122 48.86 10.47 -54.27
C GLY A 122 50.09 9.74 -54.79
N ASP A 123 50.25 8.46 -54.47
CA ASP A 123 51.38 7.62 -54.88
C ASP A 123 51.40 7.40 -56.40
N GLY A 124 50.24 7.24 -57.04
CA GLY A 124 50.15 7.19 -58.50
C GLY A 124 50.55 8.50 -59.20
N SER A 125 50.51 9.64 -58.51
CA SER A 125 51.03 10.92 -59.04
C SER A 125 52.53 11.11 -58.78
N VAL A 126 53.06 10.49 -57.71
CA VAL A 126 54.48 10.54 -57.36
C VAL A 126 55.29 9.56 -58.20
N GLU A 127 54.80 8.32 -58.42
CA GLU A 127 55.46 7.35 -59.30
C GLU A 127 55.51 7.86 -60.75
N ASN A 128 54.41 8.43 -61.26
CA ASN A 128 54.39 9.02 -62.60
C ASN A 128 55.33 10.23 -62.74
N SER A 129 55.59 10.99 -61.67
CA SER A 129 56.52 12.12 -61.71
C SER A 129 57.99 11.72 -61.49
N LEU A 130 58.25 10.58 -60.84
CA LEU A 130 59.58 9.97 -60.74
C LEU A 130 59.97 9.25 -62.04
N GLU A 131 59.07 8.52 -62.70
CA GLU A 131 59.34 7.96 -64.03
C GLU A 131 59.59 9.04 -65.09
N LEU A 132 58.83 10.15 -65.06
CA LEU A 132 59.08 11.30 -65.95
C LEU A 132 60.44 12.00 -65.71
N LYS A 133 60.98 11.93 -64.48
CA LYS A 133 62.31 12.46 -64.15
C LYS A 133 63.42 11.48 -64.49
N ALA A 134 63.19 10.17 -64.33
CA ALA A 134 64.15 9.14 -64.71
C ALA A 134 64.36 9.09 -66.24
N SER A 135 63.31 9.26 -67.03
CA SER A 135 63.41 9.31 -68.49
C SER A 135 64.13 10.55 -69.03
N LYS A 136 64.12 11.69 -68.30
CA LYS A 136 64.80 12.93 -68.69
C LYS A 136 66.29 13.00 -68.34
N ASN A 137 66.80 12.08 -67.51
CA ASN A 137 68.22 12.02 -67.14
C ASN A 137 69.02 10.99 -67.96
N LEU A 138 68.38 10.34 -68.95
CA LEU A 138 68.97 9.31 -69.80
C LEU A 138 69.12 9.73 -71.28
N VAL A 139 68.86 11.01 -71.59
CA VAL A 139 69.07 11.65 -72.91
C VAL A 139 69.88 12.92 -72.70
#